data_AF-A0A2S8J248-F1
#
_entry.id   AF-A0A2S8J248-F1
#
_cell.length_a   1.000
_cell.length_b   1.000
_cell.length_c   1.000
_cell.angle_alpha   90.00
_cell.angle_beta   90.00
_cell.angle_gamma   90.00
#
_symmetry.space_group_name_H-M   'P 1'
#
loop_
_entity.id
_entity.type
_entity.pdbx_description
1 polymer ?
#
loop_
_entity_poly.entity_id
_entity_poly.type
_entity_poly.pdbx_seq_one_letter_code
_entity_poly.pdbx_strand_id
1 'polypeptide(L)'
;MKEADMPEPVPVDHDLTERAVRVIDRSGWGTSAAYPQIRTVTLTWVCPACHGPRGIPKEHRFHEDGHWLTCDRWDNPCGHLDLYTAVLAQARERHPAGPRP
;
A
#
# COMPACT_ATOMS: atom_id res chain seq x y z
N MET A 1 -46.21 -7.74 -14.96
CA MET A 1 -44.90 -8.35 -15.29
C MET A 1 -43.95 -7.85 -14.22
N LYS A 2 -43.54 -8.72 -13.28
CA LYS A 2 -42.68 -8.32 -12.16
C LYS A 2 -41.24 -8.39 -12.68
N GLU A 3 -40.62 -7.23 -12.84
CA GLU A 3 -39.20 -7.12 -13.15
C GLU A 3 -38.40 -7.77 -12.02
N ALA A 4 -37.43 -8.59 -12.42
CA ALA A 4 -36.65 -9.42 -11.55
C ALA A 4 -35.77 -8.54 -10.64
N ASP A 5 -35.95 -8.78 -9.34
CA ASP A 5 -35.02 -8.44 -8.28
C ASP A 5 -33.65 -9.04 -8.63
N MET A 6 -32.79 -8.23 -9.22
CA MET A 6 -31.38 -8.54 -9.40
C MET A 6 -30.71 -8.02 -8.13
N PRO A 7 -30.23 -8.89 -7.23
CA PRO A 7 -29.62 -8.41 -6.00
C PRO A 7 -28.42 -7.55 -6.38
N GLU A 8 -28.48 -6.28 -6.00
CA GLU A 8 -27.35 -5.35 -6.04
C GLU A 8 -26.15 -6.06 -5.39
N PRO A 9 -24.92 -5.92 -5.90
CA PRO A 9 -23.77 -6.53 -5.27
C PRO A 9 -23.67 -5.97 -3.85
N VAL A 10 -24.05 -6.80 -2.87
CA VAL A 10 -23.83 -6.51 -1.45
C VAL A 10 -22.34 -6.20 -1.30
N PRO A 11 -21.96 -4.99 -0.83
CA PRO A 11 -20.57 -4.75 -0.49
C PRO A 11 -20.24 -5.75 0.60
N VAL A 12 -19.43 -6.74 0.26
CA VAL A 12 -19.02 -7.75 1.22
C VAL A 12 -18.15 -7.05 2.26
N ASP A 13 -18.76 -6.71 3.40
CA ASP A 13 -18.13 -6.24 4.63
C ASP A 13 -17.23 -7.34 5.21
N HIS A 14 -16.17 -7.69 4.48
CA HIS A 14 -14.99 -8.25 5.11
C HIS A 14 -14.26 -7.05 5.68
N ASP A 15 -13.88 -7.13 6.95
CA ASP A 15 -12.99 -6.20 7.64
C ASP A 15 -11.60 -6.15 6.94
N LEU A 16 -11.60 -5.59 5.74
CA LEU A 16 -10.48 -5.32 4.87
C LEU A 16 -10.06 -3.89 5.20
N THR A 17 -9.59 -3.67 6.43
CA THR A 17 -9.31 -2.32 6.94
C THR A 17 -8.33 -1.64 5.99
N GLU A 18 -8.82 -0.79 5.09
CA GLU A 18 -7.96 -0.04 4.20
C GLU A 18 -7.16 0.94 5.05
N ARG A 19 -5.87 1.00 4.80
CA ARG A 19 -4.98 1.75 5.68
C ARG A 19 -3.97 2.53 4.86
N ALA A 20 -3.88 3.82 5.18
CA ALA A 20 -2.84 4.68 4.64
C ALA A 20 -1.54 4.50 5.43
N VAL A 21 -0.44 4.24 4.73
CA VAL A 21 0.91 4.15 5.30
C VAL A 21 1.91 4.87 4.43
N ARG A 22 2.99 5.36 5.04
CA ARG A 22 4.11 6.03 4.37
C ARG A 22 5.19 5.02 4.08
N VAL A 23 5.48 4.77 2.80
CA VAL A 23 6.54 3.85 2.37
C VAL A 23 7.63 4.60 1.62
N ILE A 24 8.83 4.03 1.63
CA ILE A 24 9.96 4.56 0.88
C ILE A 24 9.88 4.04 -0.56
N ASP A 25 9.83 4.95 -1.51
CA ASP A 25 9.98 4.67 -2.94
C ASP A 25 11.42 4.99 -3.38
N ARG A 26 12.14 3.93 -3.76
CA ARG A 26 13.50 4.00 -4.32
C ARG A 26 13.54 3.75 -5.82
N SER A 27 12.39 3.63 -6.46
CA SER A 27 12.29 3.32 -7.89
C SER A 27 12.79 4.46 -8.79
N GLY A 28 12.95 5.67 -8.23
CA GLY A 28 13.45 6.85 -8.93
C GLY A 28 14.97 6.98 -9.03
N TRP A 29 15.76 5.99 -8.57
CA TRP A 29 17.21 6.05 -8.69
C TRP A 29 17.65 6.20 -10.15
N GLY A 30 18.59 7.12 -10.43
CA GLY A 30 19.04 7.43 -11.79
C GLY A 30 18.08 8.30 -12.61
N THR A 31 17.02 8.84 -12.00
CA THR A 31 16.12 9.82 -12.63
C THR A 31 16.35 11.22 -12.06
N SER A 32 15.80 12.26 -12.71
CA SER A 32 15.85 13.64 -12.19
C SER A 32 14.88 13.91 -11.02
N ALA A 33 14.11 12.90 -10.59
CA ALA A 33 13.21 13.06 -9.45
C ALA A 33 13.99 13.07 -8.12
N ALA A 34 13.40 13.68 -7.09
CA ALA A 34 13.95 13.61 -5.73
C ALA A 34 14.14 12.15 -5.31
N TYR A 35 15.23 11.85 -4.60
CA TYR A 35 15.58 10.49 -4.17
C TYR A 35 16.17 10.50 -2.75
N PRO A 36 15.81 9.52 -1.89
CA PRO A 36 14.64 8.64 -2.00
C PRO A 36 13.33 9.41 -1.74
N GLN A 37 12.17 8.89 -2.16
CA GLN A 37 10.88 9.56 -1.93
C GLN A 37 10.03 8.87 -0.89
N ILE A 38 9.32 9.64 -0.06
CA ILE A 38 8.27 9.09 0.81
C ILE A 38 6.92 9.23 0.10
N ARG A 39 6.17 8.12 0.05
CA ARG A 39 4.85 8.03 -0.57
C ARG A 39 3.83 7.54 0.45
N THR A 40 2.73 8.25 0.58
CA THR A 40 1.55 7.75 1.31
C THR A 40 0.73 6.91 0.36
N VAL A 41 0.49 5.66 0.72
CA VAL A 41 -0.28 4.70 -0.08
C VAL A 41 -1.38 4.08 0.75
N THR A 42 -2.55 3.90 0.15
CA THR A 42 -3.68 3.19 0.74
C THR A 42 -3.69 1.76 0.24
N LEU A 43 -3.74 0.80 1.16
CA LEU A 43 -3.79 -0.61 0.81
C LEU A 43 -4.75 -1.37 1.72
N THR A 44 -5.22 -2.51 1.21
CA THR A 44 -5.88 -3.53 2.03
C THR A 44 -4.87 -4.09 3.04
N TRP A 45 -5.20 -4.04 4.33
CA TRP A 45 -4.27 -4.39 5.41
C TRP A 45 -4.08 -5.90 5.64
N VAL A 46 -3.78 -6.62 4.56
CA VAL A 46 -3.55 -8.07 4.56
C VAL A 46 -2.18 -8.41 3.94
N CYS A 47 -1.55 -9.46 4.45
CA CYS A 47 -0.29 -9.96 3.95
C CYS A 47 -0.47 -10.44 2.51
N PRO A 48 0.34 -9.98 1.54
CA PRO A 48 0.18 -10.37 0.15
C PRO A 48 0.50 -11.86 -0.11
N ALA A 49 1.23 -12.52 0.80
CA ALA A 49 1.62 -13.92 0.65
C ALA A 49 0.58 -14.90 1.20
N CYS A 50 0.04 -14.64 2.39
CA CYS A 50 -0.86 -15.56 3.08
C CYS A 50 -2.26 -14.98 3.37
N HIS A 51 -2.52 -13.73 2.98
CA HIS A 51 -3.75 -12.99 3.26
C HIS A 51 -4.10 -12.83 4.75
N GLY A 52 -3.18 -13.18 5.65
CA GLY A 52 -3.31 -12.92 7.09
C GLY A 52 -3.17 -11.43 7.44
N PRO A 53 -3.39 -11.05 8.71
CA PRO A 53 -3.28 -9.65 9.12
C PRO A 53 -1.86 -9.12 8.96
N ARG A 54 -1.70 -7.91 8.43
CA ARG A 54 -0.42 -7.20 8.52
C ARG A 54 -0.16 -6.71 9.93
N GLY A 55 1.13 -6.52 10.25
CA GLY A 55 1.57 -5.96 11.53
C GLY A 55 1.03 -4.57 11.81
N ILE A 56 1.36 -4.01 12.98
CA ILE A 56 1.05 -2.62 13.29
C ILE A 56 2.17 -1.73 12.71
N PRO A 57 1.85 -0.78 11.80
CA PRO A 57 2.74 0.28 11.38
C PRO A 57 3.28 1.07 12.56
N LYS A 58 4.60 1.19 12.59
CA LYS A 58 5.35 2.00 13.52
C LYS A 58 6.13 3.02 12.72
N GLU A 59 6.10 4.25 13.20
CA GLU A 59 6.92 5.30 12.62
C GLU A 59 8.41 4.95 12.77
N HIS A 60 9.15 5.09 11.68
CA HIS A 60 10.57 4.87 11.61
C HIS A 60 11.24 6.04 10.90
N ARG A 61 12.06 6.77 11.66
CA ARG A 61 12.88 7.86 11.15
C ARG A 61 14.27 7.35 10.82
N PHE A 62 14.77 7.70 9.64
CA PHE A 62 16.10 7.30 9.14
C PHE A 62 16.77 8.45 8.39
N HIS A 63 18.07 8.31 8.14
CA HIS A 63 18.87 9.27 7.41
C HIS A 63 19.45 8.62 6.15
N GLU A 64 19.16 9.16 4.97
CA GLU A 64 19.57 8.64 3.66
C GLU A 64 19.80 9.83 2.71
N ASP A 65 20.85 9.79 1.88
CA ASP A 65 21.22 10.85 0.93
C ASP A 65 21.29 12.28 1.54
N GLY A 66 21.76 12.39 2.78
CA GLY A 66 21.90 13.67 3.49
C GLY A 66 20.60 14.26 4.03
N HIS A 67 19.49 13.51 3.96
CA HIS A 67 18.17 13.94 4.41
C HIS A 67 17.64 13.03 5.53
N TRP A 68 16.95 13.64 6.50
CA TRP A 68 16.16 12.88 7.47
C TRP A 68 14.76 12.63 6.91
N LEU A 69 14.37 11.37 6.90
CA LEU A 69 13.11 10.90 6.34
C LEU A 69 12.36 10.04 7.36
N THR A 70 11.04 9.99 7.20
CA THR A 70 10.15 9.22 8.08
C THR A 70 9.26 8.33 7.24
N CYS A 71 9.27 7.03 7.51
CA CYS A 71 8.38 6.04 6.91
C CYS A 71 7.71 5.17 7.99
N ASP A 72 6.72 4.37 7.59
CA ASP A 72 6.06 3.41 8.46
C ASP A 72 6.61 2.01 8.20
N ARG A 73 7.06 1.33 9.25
CA ARG A 73 7.53 -0.08 9.23
C ARG A 73 6.58 -0.96 10.01
N TRP A 74 6.43 -2.21 9.60
CA TRP A 74 5.63 -3.19 10.33
C TRP A 74 6.23 -4.58 10.17
N ASP A 75 5.99 -5.40 11.18
CA ASP A 75 6.36 -6.82 11.18
C ASP A 75 5.08 -7.64 11.10
N ASN A 76 4.93 -8.42 10.03
CA ASN A 76 3.76 -9.28 9.87
C ASN A 76 3.88 -10.48 10.83
N PRO A 77 2.84 -10.79 11.64
CA PRO A 77 2.87 -11.91 12.58
C PRO A 77 3.01 -13.28 11.87
N CYS A 78 2.67 -13.36 10.59
CA CYS A 78 2.87 -14.54 9.77
C CYS A 78 4.34 -14.80 9.39
N GLY A 79 5.26 -13.88 9.70
CA GLY A 79 6.69 -14.00 9.40
C GLY A 79 7.07 -13.64 7.96
N HIS A 80 6.11 -13.36 7.08
CA HIS A 80 6.40 -12.93 5.71
C HIS A 80 6.82 -11.45 5.66
N LEU A 81 7.89 -11.19 4.90
CA LEU A 81 8.38 -9.84 4.66
C LEU A 81 7.48 -9.09 3.69
N ASP A 82 7.08 -7.88 4.08
CA ASP A 82 6.32 -6.96 3.25
C ASP A 82 7.26 -5.96 2.58
N LEU A 83 7.62 -6.22 1.33
CA LEU A 83 8.52 -5.33 0.58
C LEU A 83 7.77 -4.06 0.15
N TYR A 84 8.34 -2.88 0.42
CA TYR A 84 7.75 -1.61 0.00
C TYR A 84 7.51 -1.52 -1.52
N THR A 85 8.34 -2.18 -2.34
CA THR A 85 8.12 -2.28 -3.78
C THR A 85 6.82 -3.00 -4.14
N ALA A 86 6.48 -4.07 -3.41
CA ALA A 86 5.22 -4.79 -3.58
C ALA A 86 4.02 -3.96 -3.09
N VAL A 87 4.18 -3.22 -1.99
CA VAL A 87 3.15 -2.28 -1.51
C VAL A 87 2.87 -1.17 -2.53
N LEU A 88 3.93 -0.60 -3.11
CA LEU A 88 3.81 0.42 -4.15
C LEU A 88 3.14 -0.14 -5.41
N ALA A 89 3.42 -1.39 -5.79
CA ALA A 89 2.74 -2.05 -6.91
C ALA A 89 1.24 -2.23 -6.62
N GLN A 90 0.88 -2.78 -5.45
CA GLN A 90 -0.50 -2.96 -5.01
C GLN A 90 -1.28 -1.62 -5.02
N ALA A 91 -0.66 -0.55 -4.56
CA ALA A 91 -1.25 0.78 -4.56
C ALA A 91 -1.51 1.32 -5.97
N ARG A 92 -0.62 1.03 -6.93
CA ARG A 92 -0.79 1.39 -8.35
C ARG A 92 -1.90 0.61 -9.03
N GLU A 93 -2.13 -0.64 -8.64
CA GLU A 93 -3.22 -1.45 -9.18
C GLU A 93 -4.59 -0.97 -8.67
N ARG A 94 -4.66 -0.47 -7.43
CA ARG A 94 -5.87 0.15 -6.86
C ARG A 94 -6.19 1.53 -7.41
N HIS A 95 -5.16 2.30 -7.76
CA HIS A 95 -5.30 3.57 -8.45
C HIS A 95 -4.60 3.48 -9.80
N PRO A 96 -5.20 2.85 -10.83
CA PRO A 96 -4.66 2.97 -12.17
C PRO A 96 -4.55 4.47 -12.45
N ALA A 97 -3.34 4.93 -12.75
CA ALA A 97 -3.15 6.27 -13.26
C ALA A 97 -4.16 6.44 -14.40
N GLY A 98 -5.08 7.40 -14.25
CA GLY A 98 -6.05 7.73 -15.28
C GLY A 98 -5.33 7.88 -16.63
N PRO A 99 -6.03 7.67 -17.75
CA PRO A 99 -5.41 7.60 -19.07
C PRO A 99 -4.46 8.79 -19.26
N ARG A 100 -3.19 8.49 -19.57
CA ARG A 100 -2.24 9.54 -19.99
C ARG A 100 -2.76 10.13 -21.32
N PRO A 101 -2.73 11.46 -21.49
CA PRO A 101 -3.11 12.11 -22.74
C PRO A 101 -2.17 11.72 -23.89
#